data_AF-A0A966UQX8-F1
#
_entry.id   AF-A0A966UQX8-F1
#
_cell.length_a   1.000
_cell.length_b   1.000
_cell.length_c   1.000
_cell.angle_alpha   90.00
_cell.angle_beta   90.00
_cell.angle_gamma   90.00
#
_symmetry.space_group_name_H-M   'P 1'
#
loop_
_entity.id
_entity.type
_entity.pdbx_description
1 polymer ?
#
loop_
_entity_poly.entity_id
_entity_poly.type
_entity_poly.pdbx_seq_one_letter_code
_entity_poly.pdbx_strand_id
1 'polypeptide(L)'
;NFNVGNEAGTYSSTGCNNTFIGQQSGYKTSGSNNTFIGDRTGFCSTTASDNIFIGCNSGKYNTTGGGNTFLGKYSGCSNTTGVNNILIGCGVTGDGATCSNQIVLKAGTNTLKVDSAGVFTLNGTTVGSGGSGYTGSQGATGYTGSLGYTGSTGAGYTGSQGATGYTGSAGTGQIGYTGSAGSGLSGRTTSTGTTSSLANNASENLDITGFKCYQLLKIQTSAAAWVTLYTDSTTRSADSSRSQTTDPLPGSGVIAEVITTGAQTILMTPSSLGFNNESPVTTTIPTKVVNLSGSTTTITVTLTLTQLEI
;
A
#
# COMPACT_ATOMS: atom_id res chain seq x y z
N ASN A 1 45.20 30.89 8.58
CA ASN A 1 44.79 29.61 9.23
C ASN A 1 44.82 29.81 10.73
N PHE A 2 43.85 29.24 11.45
CA PHE A 2 43.80 29.22 12.90
C PHE A 2 44.10 27.79 13.37
N ASN A 3 45.24 27.59 14.03
CA ASN A 3 45.74 26.25 14.36
C ASN A 3 46.03 26.13 15.86
N VAL A 4 45.46 25.11 16.52
CA VAL A 4 45.66 24.83 17.96
C VAL A 4 45.91 23.34 18.15
N GLY A 5 47.05 22.98 18.75
CA GLY A 5 47.43 21.59 19.02
C GLY A 5 48.79 21.23 18.43
N ASN A 6 49.42 20.19 18.97
CA ASN A 6 50.72 19.73 18.50
C ASN A 6 50.62 19.27 17.03
N GLU A 7 51.44 19.86 16.16
CA GLU A 7 51.49 19.59 14.71
C GLU A 7 50.19 19.89 13.91
N ALA A 8 49.28 20.71 14.46
CA ALA A 8 48.10 21.13 13.72
C ALA A 8 48.49 22.00 12.51
N GLY A 9 48.14 21.57 11.30
CA GLY A 9 48.42 22.29 10.06
C GLY A 9 49.89 22.43 9.65
N THR A 10 50.82 21.67 10.23
CA THR A 10 52.28 21.85 10.01
C THR A 10 52.72 21.81 8.55
N TYR A 11 52.11 20.97 7.70
CA TYR A 11 52.42 20.90 6.26
C TYR A 11 51.34 21.57 5.38
N SER A 12 50.59 22.52 5.93
CA SER A 12 49.64 23.34 5.17
C SER A 12 50.37 24.49 4.45
N SER A 13 50.96 24.21 3.28
CA SER A 13 51.87 25.16 2.61
C SER A 13 51.22 26.16 1.65
N THR A 14 49.95 25.98 1.25
CA THR A 14 49.28 26.85 0.26
C THR A 14 47.82 27.18 0.56
N GLY A 15 47.18 26.51 1.51
CA GLY A 15 45.76 26.67 1.80
C GLY A 15 45.45 27.87 2.69
N CYS A 16 44.36 28.57 2.41
CA CYS A 16 43.87 29.70 3.22
C CYS A 16 42.55 29.37 3.94
N ASN A 17 42.20 30.19 4.94
CA ASN A 17 40.93 30.13 5.66
C ASN A 17 40.62 28.79 6.37
N ASN A 18 41.65 28.07 6.80
CA ASN A 18 41.48 26.83 7.55
C ASN A 18 41.43 27.06 9.08
N THR A 19 40.63 26.26 9.77
CA THR A 19 40.57 26.17 11.24
C THR A 19 40.91 24.75 11.68
N PHE A 20 42.04 24.54 12.35
CA PHE A 20 42.50 23.23 12.81
C PHE A 20 42.68 23.22 14.33
N ILE A 21 41.99 22.32 15.03
CA ILE A 21 42.05 22.20 16.48
C ILE A 21 42.23 20.72 16.85
N GLY A 22 43.35 20.36 17.46
CA GLY A 22 43.69 19.00 17.87
C GLY A 22 45.07 18.55 17.39
N GLN A 23 45.63 17.53 18.04
CA GLN A 23 46.93 16.98 17.65
C GLN A 23 46.87 16.48 16.19
N GLN A 24 47.81 16.92 15.36
CA GLN A 24 47.93 16.54 13.95
C GLN A 24 46.66 16.76 13.10
N SER A 25 45.77 17.66 13.53
CA SER A 25 44.60 18.07 12.75
C SER A 25 45.07 18.82 11.50
N GLY A 26 44.60 18.39 10.32
CA GLY A 26 44.99 18.99 9.03
C GLY A 26 46.48 18.90 8.71
N TYR A 27 47.19 17.91 9.27
CA TYR A 27 48.66 17.82 9.20
C TYR A 27 49.23 18.01 7.78
N LYS A 28 48.58 17.47 6.74
CA LYS A 28 49.03 17.54 5.33
C LYS A 28 48.20 18.49 4.43
N THR A 29 47.31 19.31 4.99
CA THR A 29 46.27 19.99 4.20
C THR A 29 46.72 21.25 3.52
N SER A 30 46.91 21.19 2.20
CA SER A 30 47.22 22.31 1.32
C SER A 30 45.99 22.94 0.64
N GLY A 31 44.79 22.37 0.82
CA GLY A 31 43.51 22.97 0.41
C GLY A 31 42.98 24.04 1.38
N SER A 32 41.92 24.73 0.96
CA SER A 32 41.38 25.92 1.65
C SER A 32 39.99 25.70 2.26
N ASN A 33 39.56 26.60 3.14
CA ASN A 33 38.22 26.64 3.74
C ASN A 33 37.82 25.37 4.53
N ASN A 34 38.77 24.69 5.16
CA ASN A 34 38.51 23.50 5.96
C ASN A 34 38.36 23.83 7.46
N THR A 35 37.41 23.18 8.14
CA THR A 35 37.26 23.23 9.60
C THR A 35 37.45 21.83 10.17
N PHE A 36 38.60 21.60 10.82
CA PHE A 36 38.95 20.31 11.43
C PHE A 36 39.10 20.45 12.94
N ILE A 37 38.35 19.64 13.70
CA ILE A 37 38.34 19.68 15.17
C ILE A 37 38.42 18.25 15.72
N GLY A 38 39.55 17.88 16.30
CA GLY A 38 39.82 16.60 16.93
C GLY A 38 41.19 16.03 16.55
N ASP A 39 41.68 15.09 17.35
CA ASP A 39 42.91 14.34 17.08
C ASP A 39 42.91 13.72 15.67
N ARG A 40 43.95 14.02 14.88
CA ARG A 40 44.19 13.48 13.51
C ARG A 40 43.01 13.61 12.54
N THR A 41 42.18 14.63 12.73
CA THR A 41 41.13 14.99 11.78
C THR A 41 41.77 15.47 10.47
N GLY A 42 41.32 14.91 9.33
CA GLY A 42 41.88 15.27 8.02
C GLY A 42 43.41 15.05 7.88
N PHE A 43 44.01 14.13 8.62
CA PHE A 43 45.47 13.95 8.67
C PHE A 43 46.12 13.76 7.28
N CYS A 44 45.50 12.97 6.40
CA CYS A 44 45.98 12.73 5.04
C CYS A 44 45.41 13.71 4.00
N SER A 45 44.58 14.68 4.41
CA SER A 45 43.89 15.59 3.50
C SER A 45 44.96 16.46 2.86
N THR A 46 45.21 16.29 1.57
CA THR A 46 46.23 17.04 0.80
C THR A 46 45.58 18.25 0.17
N THR A 47 45.06 18.16 -1.06
CA THR A 47 44.48 19.29 -1.79
C THR A 47 42.98 19.48 -1.56
N ALA A 48 42.38 18.72 -0.64
CA ALA A 48 40.95 18.82 -0.37
C ALA A 48 40.57 20.16 0.27
N SER A 49 39.50 20.76 -0.25
CA SER A 49 38.97 22.05 0.21
C SER A 49 37.50 21.92 0.63
N ASP A 50 37.02 22.91 1.39
CA ASP A 50 35.61 23.04 1.76
C ASP A 50 35.05 21.86 2.59
N ASN A 51 35.85 21.33 3.52
CA ASN A 51 35.44 20.21 4.38
C ASN A 51 35.23 20.64 5.84
N ILE A 52 34.27 20.00 6.51
CA ILE A 52 34.04 20.12 7.96
C ILE A 52 34.23 18.75 8.59
N PHE A 53 35.31 18.53 9.35
CA PHE A 53 35.59 17.27 10.06
C PHE A 53 35.67 17.49 11.56
N ILE A 54 34.78 16.86 12.32
CA ILE A 54 34.72 17.02 13.78
C ILE A 54 34.67 15.65 14.45
N GLY A 55 35.66 15.36 15.30
CA GLY A 55 35.80 14.10 16.04
C GLY A 55 37.11 13.38 15.74
N CYS A 56 37.66 12.68 16.73
CA CYS A 56 38.95 11.96 16.60
C CYS A 56 38.96 11.03 15.37
N ASN A 57 39.99 11.20 14.52
CA ASN A 57 40.21 10.52 13.24
C ASN A 57 39.06 10.67 12.21
N SER A 58 38.20 11.68 12.33
CA SER A 58 37.21 11.99 11.30
C SER A 58 37.90 12.45 10.01
N GLY A 59 37.52 11.87 8.87
CA GLY A 59 38.13 12.15 7.58
C GLY A 59 39.63 11.85 7.50
N LYS A 60 40.18 11.02 8.39
CA LYS A 60 41.64 10.81 8.53
C LYS A 60 42.34 10.49 7.20
N TYR A 61 41.77 9.58 6.41
CA TYR A 61 42.36 9.14 5.14
C TYR A 61 41.84 9.90 3.92
N ASN A 62 41.05 10.96 4.11
CA ASN A 62 40.65 11.83 3.00
C ASN A 62 41.91 12.44 2.40
N THR A 63 42.08 12.42 1.08
CA THR A 63 43.24 12.98 0.38
C THR A 63 42.81 14.20 -0.44
N THR A 64 41.97 14.00 -1.45
CA THR A 64 41.56 15.08 -2.38
C THR A 64 40.06 15.38 -2.34
N GLY A 65 39.26 14.62 -1.59
CA GLY A 65 37.81 14.77 -1.54
C GLY A 65 37.36 16.07 -0.86
N GLY A 66 36.80 17.01 -1.62
CA GLY A 66 36.25 18.28 -1.13
C GLY A 66 34.75 18.26 -0.83
N GLY A 67 34.27 19.30 -0.14
CA GLY A 67 32.83 19.49 0.12
C GLY A 67 32.20 18.51 1.11
N ASN A 68 32.99 17.80 1.93
CA ASN A 68 32.48 16.79 2.85
C ASN A 68 32.19 17.34 4.25
N THR A 69 31.12 16.86 4.89
CA THR A 69 30.81 17.13 6.30
C THR A 69 30.83 15.82 7.08
N PHE A 70 31.85 15.61 7.91
CA PHE A 70 31.99 14.43 8.76
C PHE A 70 31.94 14.83 10.25
N LEU A 71 30.97 14.30 10.97
CA LEU A 71 30.77 14.58 12.39
C LEU A 71 30.69 13.28 13.20
N GLY A 72 31.68 13.04 14.05
CA GLY A 72 31.79 11.88 14.94
C GLY A 72 33.18 11.23 14.90
N LYS A 73 33.53 10.53 15.98
CA LYS A 73 34.77 9.73 16.04
C LYS A 73 34.77 8.72 14.89
N TYR A 74 35.83 8.69 14.10
CA TYR A 74 35.97 7.87 12.89
C TYR A 74 34.92 8.12 11.78
N SER A 75 34.14 9.20 11.82
CA SER A 75 33.21 9.50 10.72
C SER A 75 33.99 9.78 9.43
N GLY A 76 33.63 9.07 8.35
CA GLY A 76 34.27 9.20 7.04
C GLY A 76 35.75 8.84 7.02
N CYS A 77 36.24 8.07 8.00
CA CYS A 77 37.68 7.83 8.16
C CYS A 77 38.32 7.13 6.95
N SER A 78 37.55 6.31 6.22
CA SER A 78 37.97 5.58 5.02
C SER A 78 37.73 6.32 3.71
N ASN A 79 37.11 7.51 3.72
CA ASN A 79 37.00 8.33 2.51
C ASN A 79 38.41 8.74 2.06
N THR A 80 38.70 8.62 0.77
CA THR A 80 39.97 9.06 0.17
C THR A 80 39.72 10.21 -0.81
N THR A 81 38.88 10.00 -1.83
CA THR A 81 38.65 11.00 -2.89
C THR A 81 37.18 11.39 -3.06
N GLY A 82 36.25 10.76 -2.33
CA GLY A 82 34.82 11.06 -2.41
C GLY A 82 34.51 12.51 -2.02
N VAL A 83 33.55 13.12 -2.71
CA VAL A 83 33.14 14.53 -2.52
C VAL A 83 31.69 14.66 -2.10
N ASN A 84 31.32 15.81 -1.51
CA ASN A 84 29.93 16.17 -1.20
C ASN A 84 29.20 15.13 -0.33
N ASN A 85 29.91 14.45 0.58
CA ASN A 85 29.30 13.49 1.49
C ASN A 85 28.99 14.13 2.84
N ILE A 86 27.83 13.80 3.42
CA ILE A 86 27.44 14.16 4.78
C ILE A 86 27.40 12.87 5.60
N LEU A 87 28.36 12.67 6.50
CA LEU A 87 28.46 11.48 7.34
C LEU A 87 28.45 11.87 8.83
N ILE A 88 27.41 11.48 9.55
CA ILE A 88 27.20 11.86 10.95
C ILE A 88 27.02 10.61 11.82
N GLY A 89 27.84 10.46 12.85
CA GLY A 89 27.82 9.33 13.78
C GLY A 89 29.20 8.73 14.06
N CYS A 90 29.30 7.89 15.09
CA CYS A 90 30.56 7.20 15.41
C CYS A 90 30.81 6.04 14.44
N GLY A 91 31.97 6.03 13.77
CA GLY A 91 32.39 4.97 12.86
C GLY A 91 31.46 4.78 11.66
N VAL A 92 30.86 5.88 11.17
CA VAL A 92 30.08 5.86 9.94
C VAL A 92 31.01 5.98 8.73
N THR A 93 30.74 5.18 7.70
CA THR A 93 31.44 5.20 6.41
C THR A 93 30.43 5.34 5.28
N GLY A 94 30.84 5.92 4.16
CA GLY A 94 30.07 5.83 2.92
C GLY A 94 30.22 4.45 2.26
N ASP A 95 29.63 4.31 1.07
CA ASP A 95 29.62 3.12 0.20
C ASP A 95 31.00 2.64 -0.24
N GLY A 96 31.98 3.54 -0.17
CA GLY A 96 33.35 3.29 -0.57
C GLY A 96 34.21 4.51 -0.39
N ALA A 97 35.53 4.34 -0.55
CA ALA A 97 36.51 5.40 -0.32
C ALA A 97 36.40 6.57 -1.33
N THR A 98 35.82 6.34 -2.51
CA THR A 98 35.73 7.31 -3.61
C THR A 98 34.30 7.76 -3.90
N CYS A 99 33.33 7.25 -3.15
CA CYS A 99 31.91 7.50 -3.40
C CYS A 99 31.53 8.93 -2.97
N SER A 100 30.63 9.55 -3.73
CA SER A 100 30.27 10.96 -3.57
C SER A 100 28.76 11.13 -3.43
N ASN A 101 28.32 12.32 -3.00
CA ASN A 101 26.92 12.73 -2.91
C ASN A 101 26.05 11.87 -1.98
N GLN A 102 26.64 11.36 -0.89
CA GLN A 102 25.93 10.53 0.09
C GLN A 102 25.50 11.32 1.31
N ILE A 103 24.40 10.87 1.95
CA ILE A 103 24.01 11.33 3.29
C ILE A 103 23.87 10.08 4.16
N VAL A 104 24.65 9.96 5.23
CA VAL A 104 24.57 8.82 6.16
C VAL A 104 24.56 9.31 7.60
N LEU A 105 23.49 8.97 8.33
CA LEU A 105 23.35 9.25 9.76
C LEU A 105 23.32 7.92 10.52
N LYS A 106 24.19 7.77 11.52
CA LYS A 106 24.34 6.54 12.30
C LYS A 106 24.18 6.80 13.80
N ALA A 107 23.30 6.03 14.44
CA ALA A 107 23.11 6.00 15.90
C ALA A 107 23.08 4.53 16.38
N GLY A 108 24.18 4.08 16.99
CA GLY A 108 24.35 2.68 17.36
C GLY A 108 24.37 1.77 16.11
N THR A 109 23.44 0.81 16.06
CA THR A 109 23.23 -0.06 14.89
C THR A 109 22.32 0.57 13.83
N ASN A 110 21.59 1.64 14.17
CA ASN A 110 20.66 2.26 13.25
C ASN A 110 21.40 3.16 12.24
N THR A 111 21.02 3.05 10.98
CA THR A 111 21.57 3.82 9.86
C THR A 111 20.45 4.37 8.99
N LEU A 112 20.40 5.69 8.81
CA LEU A 112 19.58 6.38 7.83
C LEU A 112 20.49 6.87 6.70
N LYS A 113 20.22 6.47 5.46
CA LYS A 113 21.17 6.68 4.37
C LYS A 113 20.50 7.04 3.06
N VAL A 114 21.00 8.06 2.37
CA VAL A 114 20.89 8.24 0.93
C VAL A 114 22.25 7.84 0.34
N ASP A 115 22.26 6.80 -0.47
CA ASP A 115 23.48 6.26 -1.06
C ASP A 115 23.94 7.05 -2.30
N SER A 116 25.08 6.67 -2.87
CA SER A 116 25.66 7.35 -4.03
C SER A 116 24.83 7.25 -5.32
N ALA A 117 23.84 6.35 -5.36
CA ALA A 117 22.86 6.22 -6.43
C ALA A 117 21.54 6.98 -6.13
N GLY A 118 21.45 7.69 -5.01
CA GLY A 118 20.26 8.40 -4.57
C GLY A 118 19.20 7.51 -3.92
N VAL A 119 19.54 6.25 -3.59
CA VAL A 119 18.62 5.33 -2.93
C VAL A 119 18.55 5.67 -1.45
N PHE A 120 17.34 5.94 -0.97
CA PHE A 120 17.07 6.16 0.44
C PHE A 120 16.86 4.82 1.14
N THR A 121 17.57 4.57 2.25
CA THR A 121 17.54 3.32 3.03
C THR A 121 17.50 3.60 4.53
N LEU A 122 16.80 2.74 5.28
CA LEU A 122 16.81 2.69 6.74
C LEU A 122 17.25 1.28 7.15
N ASN A 123 18.36 1.18 7.89
CA ASN A 123 18.95 -0.07 8.34
C ASN A 123 19.20 -1.09 7.20
N GLY A 124 19.56 -0.58 6.02
CA GLY A 124 19.79 -1.38 4.81
C GLY A 124 18.54 -1.68 3.97
N THR A 125 17.34 -1.34 4.47
CA THR A 125 16.08 -1.49 3.74
C THR A 125 15.78 -0.25 2.94
N THR A 126 15.58 -0.37 1.62
CA THR A 126 15.16 0.75 0.78
C THR A 126 13.81 1.30 1.20
N VAL A 127 13.73 2.62 1.40
CA VAL A 127 12.54 3.35 1.78
C VAL A 127 12.12 4.19 0.58
N GLY A 128 10.91 3.95 0.08
CA GLY A 128 10.36 4.78 -1.00
C GLY A 128 10.94 4.51 -2.40
N SER A 129 11.56 3.35 -2.65
CA SER A 129 11.50 2.82 -4.01
C SER A 129 10.02 2.58 -4.30
N GLY A 130 9.39 3.50 -5.03
CA GLY A 130 8.13 3.21 -5.71
C GLY A 130 8.37 1.86 -6.36
N GLY A 131 7.66 0.83 -5.88
CA GLY A 131 7.93 -0.54 -6.28
C GLY A 131 8.04 -0.53 -7.80
N SER A 132 9.11 -1.13 -8.35
CA SER A 132 9.09 -1.48 -9.76
C SER A 132 7.73 -2.13 -9.98
N GLY A 133 6.83 -1.46 -10.70
CA GLY A 133 5.60 -2.10 -11.12
C GLY A 133 6.03 -3.41 -11.74
N TYR A 134 5.50 -4.52 -11.24
CA TYR A 134 5.93 -5.84 -11.69
C TYR A 134 5.94 -5.83 -13.21
N THR A 135 7.10 -6.01 -13.85
CA THR A 135 7.13 -6.41 -15.25
C THR A 135 6.34 -7.70 -15.28
N GLY A 136 5.14 -7.66 -15.87
CA GLY A 136 4.26 -8.82 -15.96
C GLY A 136 5.06 -10.01 -16.49
N SER A 137 4.79 -11.20 -15.97
CA SER A 137 5.36 -12.42 -16.52
C SER A 137 5.17 -12.41 -18.03
N GLN A 138 6.27 -12.63 -18.76
CA GLN A 138 6.23 -12.92 -20.18
C GLN A 138 5.33 -14.15 -20.37
N GLY A 139 4.05 -13.93 -20.63
CA GLY A 139 3.12 -14.96 -21.03
C GLY A 139 3.52 -15.46 -22.40
N ALA A 140 3.56 -16.79 -22.56
CA ALA A 140 3.77 -17.39 -23.86
C ALA A 140 2.68 -16.93 -24.84
N THR A 141 3.11 -16.28 -25.92
CA THR A 141 2.35 -15.99 -27.16
C THR A 141 1.22 -14.96 -27.08
N GLY A 142 1.52 -13.73 -27.52
CA GLY A 142 0.56 -12.72 -27.99
C GLY A 142 1.32 -11.67 -28.81
N TYR A 143 0.83 -11.34 -30.02
CA TYR A 143 1.55 -10.65 -31.09
C TYR A 143 2.42 -9.44 -30.68
N THR A 144 3.62 -9.37 -31.26
CA THR A 144 4.53 -8.21 -31.26
C THR A 144 3.79 -6.97 -31.76
N GLY A 145 3.29 -6.15 -30.84
CA GLY A 145 2.97 -4.75 -31.08
C GLY A 145 4.25 -3.93 -31.15
N SER A 146 4.35 -3.05 -32.14
CA SER A 146 5.53 -2.32 -32.61
C SER A 146 6.46 -1.70 -31.53
N LEU A 147 7.77 -1.76 -31.81
CA LEU A 147 8.83 -1.03 -31.13
C LEU A 147 8.50 0.48 -31.04
N GLY A 148 8.13 0.95 -29.84
CA GLY A 148 7.97 2.36 -29.52
C GLY A 148 9.28 2.95 -29.00
N TYR A 149 9.74 4.03 -29.64
CA TYR A 149 11.03 4.69 -29.44
C TYR A 149 11.30 5.15 -28.00
N THR A 150 12.58 5.04 -27.60
CA THR A 150 13.19 5.80 -26.51
C THR A 150 13.22 7.29 -26.86
N GLY A 151 12.71 8.17 -25.99
CA GLY A 151 12.89 9.61 -26.13
C GLY A 151 12.15 10.49 -25.10
N SER A 152 12.91 10.94 -24.09
CA SER A 152 12.87 12.23 -23.36
C SER A 152 11.54 12.89 -22.92
N THR A 153 11.48 13.18 -21.60
CA THR A 153 10.89 14.37 -20.95
C THR A 153 9.49 14.87 -21.37
N GLY A 154 8.50 14.76 -20.46
CA GLY A 154 7.33 15.66 -20.38
C GLY A 154 5.98 15.10 -20.86
N ALA A 155 4.99 15.14 -19.94
CA ALA A 155 3.52 15.14 -20.05
C ALA A 155 2.74 14.49 -21.25
N GLY A 156 1.74 13.64 -20.91
CA GLY A 156 0.61 13.17 -21.74
C GLY A 156 0.67 11.66 -22.04
N TYR A 157 -0.33 10.77 -21.85
CA TYR A 157 -1.79 10.86 -21.84
C TYR A 157 -2.43 9.77 -20.95
N THR A 158 -3.72 9.93 -20.65
CA THR A 158 -4.63 8.97 -19.99
C THR A 158 -5.20 7.92 -20.97
N GLY A 159 -5.32 6.66 -20.52
CA GLY A 159 -6.15 5.58 -21.06
C GLY A 159 -5.36 4.27 -21.27
N SER A 160 -5.76 3.08 -20.80
CA SER A 160 -7.09 2.52 -20.54
C SER A 160 -7.18 1.73 -19.21
N GLN A 161 -8.33 1.83 -18.56
CA GLN A 161 -8.79 0.96 -17.48
C GLN A 161 -8.88 -0.51 -17.95
N GLY A 162 -8.24 -1.44 -17.24
CA GLY A 162 -8.30 -2.89 -17.48
C GLY A 162 -7.91 -3.66 -16.22
N ALA A 163 -8.61 -4.76 -15.95
CA ALA A 163 -8.87 -5.35 -14.64
C ALA A 163 -7.68 -5.93 -13.85
N THR A 164 -7.76 -5.73 -12.53
CA THR A 164 -7.46 -6.66 -11.41
C THR A 164 -6.63 -7.93 -11.69
N GLY A 165 -5.52 -8.10 -10.94
CA GLY A 165 -5.01 -9.44 -10.58
C GLY A 165 -3.56 -9.52 -10.10
N TYR A 166 -3.36 -9.67 -8.77
CA TYR A 166 -2.19 -10.36 -8.21
C TYR A 166 -2.65 -11.40 -7.18
N THR A 167 -2.27 -12.67 -7.40
CA THR A 167 -2.28 -13.73 -6.37
C THR A 167 -0.89 -13.74 -5.72
N GLY A 168 -0.85 -13.59 -4.39
CA GLY A 168 0.38 -13.45 -3.62
C GLY A 168 1.28 -14.69 -3.63
N SER A 169 2.58 -14.46 -3.55
CA SER A 169 3.64 -15.46 -3.44
C SER A 169 3.67 -16.13 -2.06
N ALA A 170 3.70 -17.47 -2.04
CA ALA A 170 3.98 -18.26 -0.86
C ALA A 170 5.47 -18.16 -0.47
N GLY A 171 5.75 -17.61 0.70
CA GLY A 171 7.10 -17.61 1.30
C GLY A 171 7.21 -18.72 2.33
N THR A 172 8.06 -19.71 2.07
CA THR A 172 8.58 -20.63 3.10
C THR A 172 9.70 -19.92 3.87
N GLY A 173 9.49 -19.63 5.15
CA GLY A 173 10.57 -19.25 6.06
C GLY A 173 10.24 -18.06 6.96
N GLN A 174 10.08 -18.38 8.25
CA GLN A 174 10.31 -17.51 9.40
C GLN A 174 9.42 -16.25 9.53
N ILE A 175 8.29 -16.43 10.26
CA ILE A 175 7.44 -15.40 10.87
C ILE A 175 7.19 -14.19 9.94
N GLY A 176 6.68 -14.48 8.74
CA GLY A 176 6.00 -13.47 7.93
C GLY A 176 4.61 -13.26 8.50
N TYR A 177 4.23 -12.01 8.77
CA TYR A 177 2.83 -11.64 8.96
C TYR A 177 2.02 -12.34 7.88
N THR A 178 1.01 -13.13 8.28
CA THR A 178 -0.04 -13.56 7.35
C THR A 178 -0.62 -12.26 6.80
N GLY A 179 -0.15 -11.84 5.63
CA GLY A 179 -0.82 -10.80 4.88
C GLY A 179 -2.25 -11.29 4.79
N SER A 180 -3.18 -10.49 5.32
CA SER A 180 -4.59 -10.65 5.00
C SER A 180 -4.63 -10.92 3.51
N ALA A 181 -4.95 -12.15 3.12
CA ALA A 181 -5.27 -12.45 1.75
C ALA A 181 -6.46 -11.54 1.51
N GLY A 182 -6.20 -10.40 0.87
CA GLY A 182 -7.23 -9.44 0.53
C GLY A 182 -8.17 -10.20 -0.38
N SER A 183 -9.21 -10.78 0.20
CA SER A 183 -10.31 -11.33 -0.56
C SER A 183 -10.76 -10.15 -1.40
N GLY A 184 -10.64 -10.30 -2.73
CA GLY A 184 -10.88 -9.19 -3.64
C GLY A 184 -12.20 -8.50 -3.27
N LEU A 185 -12.25 -7.18 -3.38
CA LEU A 185 -13.45 -6.41 -3.08
C LEU A 185 -14.67 -7.11 -3.70
N SER A 186 -15.63 -7.50 -2.86
CA SER A 186 -16.78 -8.27 -3.33
C SER A 186 -17.51 -7.49 -4.42
N GLY A 187 -17.59 -8.09 -5.60
CA GLY A 187 -18.33 -7.54 -6.73
C GLY A 187 -19.84 -7.66 -6.53
N ARG A 188 -20.60 -6.91 -7.30
CA ARG A 188 -22.05 -7.10 -7.40
C ARG A 188 -22.33 -8.43 -8.09
N THR A 189 -23.16 -9.26 -7.50
CA THR A 189 -23.58 -10.55 -8.07
C THR A 189 -25.11 -10.66 -8.10
N THR A 190 -25.60 -11.64 -8.84
CA THR A 190 -27.02 -11.98 -8.89
C THR A 190 -27.29 -13.30 -8.20
N SER A 191 -28.28 -13.33 -7.32
CA SER A 191 -28.84 -14.55 -6.72
C SER A 191 -30.27 -14.72 -7.21
N THR A 192 -30.62 -15.92 -7.65
CA THR A 192 -31.93 -16.18 -8.26
C THR A 192 -32.58 -17.39 -7.62
N GLY A 193 -33.90 -17.33 -7.42
CA GLY A 193 -34.75 -18.47 -7.13
C GLY A 193 -36.01 -18.42 -7.97
N THR A 194 -36.58 -19.58 -8.27
CA THR A 194 -37.84 -19.71 -9.01
C THR A 194 -38.79 -20.54 -8.17
N THR A 195 -40.01 -20.03 -7.97
CA THR A 195 -41.07 -20.76 -7.27
C THR A 195 -41.49 -21.99 -8.08
N SER A 196 -42.20 -22.91 -7.43
CA SER A 196 -43.09 -23.82 -8.13
C SER A 196 -44.20 -23.06 -8.88
N SER A 197 -45.04 -23.78 -9.61
CA SER A 197 -46.18 -23.18 -10.30
C SER A 197 -47.22 -22.73 -9.26
N LEU A 198 -47.40 -21.41 -9.12
CA LEU A 198 -48.29 -20.82 -8.13
C LEU A 198 -49.56 -20.32 -8.77
N ALA A 199 -50.72 -20.69 -8.22
CA ALA A 199 -51.98 -20.05 -8.57
C ALA A 199 -51.94 -18.55 -8.22
N ASN A 200 -52.78 -17.74 -8.88
CA ASN A 200 -52.89 -16.33 -8.53
C ASN A 200 -53.28 -16.15 -7.04
N ASN A 201 -52.64 -15.23 -6.35
CA ASN A 201 -52.70 -14.97 -4.91
C ASN A 201 -52.18 -16.10 -4.00
N ALA A 202 -51.62 -17.19 -4.56
CA ALA A 202 -50.94 -18.19 -3.75
C ALA A 202 -49.52 -17.73 -3.40
N SER A 203 -49.04 -18.18 -2.24
CA SER A 203 -47.70 -17.87 -1.73
C SER A 203 -46.81 -19.11 -1.66
N GLU A 204 -45.51 -18.92 -1.87
CA GLU A 204 -44.47 -19.94 -1.64
C GLU A 204 -43.32 -19.37 -0.83
N ASN A 205 -42.76 -20.21 0.04
CA ASN A 205 -41.48 -19.98 0.68
C ASN A 205 -40.36 -20.38 -0.29
N LEU A 206 -39.61 -19.38 -0.76
CA LEU A 206 -38.50 -19.54 -1.69
C LEU A 206 -37.18 -19.29 -0.95
N ASP A 207 -36.29 -20.28 -0.92
CA ASP A 207 -34.96 -20.15 -0.30
C ASP A 207 -33.93 -19.80 -1.38
N ILE A 208 -33.54 -18.53 -1.46
CA ILE A 208 -32.58 -18.05 -2.46
C ILE A 208 -31.16 -18.17 -1.89
N THR A 209 -30.26 -18.87 -2.58
CA THR A 209 -28.84 -18.89 -2.19
C THR A 209 -28.16 -17.54 -2.46
N GLY A 210 -27.64 -16.91 -1.42
CA GLY A 210 -26.96 -15.62 -1.45
C GLY A 210 -25.74 -15.59 -0.51
N PHE A 211 -25.71 -14.63 0.41
CA PHE A 211 -24.60 -14.42 1.34
C PHE A 211 -25.09 -14.28 2.77
N LYS A 212 -24.21 -14.53 3.74
CA LYS A 212 -24.50 -14.37 5.18
C LYS A 212 -24.84 -12.92 5.54
N CYS A 213 -24.10 -11.97 4.98
CA CYS A 213 -24.38 -10.53 5.08
C CYS A 213 -24.18 -9.89 3.70
N TYR A 214 -25.10 -9.01 3.29
CA TYR A 214 -25.12 -8.44 1.96
C TYR A 214 -25.74 -7.04 1.90
N GLN A 215 -25.30 -6.25 0.94
CA GLN A 215 -26.00 -5.06 0.49
C GLN A 215 -26.96 -5.44 -0.63
N LEU A 216 -28.27 -5.22 -0.43
CA LEU A 216 -29.32 -5.44 -1.42
C LEU A 216 -29.53 -4.19 -2.28
N LEU A 217 -29.33 -4.34 -3.59
CA LEU A 217 -29.39 -3.24 -4.55
C LEU A 217 -30.70 -3.24 -5.33
N LYS A 218 -31.16 -4.41 -5.79
CA LYS A 218 -32.33 -4.55 -6.66
C LYS A 218 -33.05 -5.86 -6.40
N ILE A 219 -34.37 -5.84 -6.57
CA ILE A 219 -35.22 -7.04 -6.68
C ILE A 219 -35.91 -6.99 -8.04
N GLN A 220 -35.76 -8.04 -8.83
CA GLN A 220 -36.44 -8.23 -10.10
C GLN A 220 -37.36 -9.44 -10.02
N THR A 221 -38.56 -9.32 -10.61
CA THR A 221 -39.54 -10.41 -10.75
C THR A 221 -39.80 -10.71 -12.22
N SER A 222 -40.11 -11.96 -12.57
CA SER A 222 -40.46 -12.38 -13.94
C SER A 222 -41.93 -12.12 -14.30
N ALA A 223 -42.78 -11.82 -13.32
CA ALA A 223 -44.17 -11.44 -13.47
C ALA A 223 -44.62 -10.65 -12.22
N ALA A 224 -45.87 -10.16 -12.22
CA ALA A 224 -46.42 -9.46 -11.08
C ALA A 224 -46.40 -10.35 -9.82
N ALA A 225 -45.77 -9.87 -8.76
CA ALA A 225 -45.56 -10.60 -7.52
C ALA A 225 -45.29 -9.67 -6.35
N TRP A 226 -45.64 -10.12 -5.15
CA TRP A 226 -45.16 -9.54 -3.89
C TRP A 226 -44.04 -10.41 -3.35
N VAL A 227 -42.86 -9.82 -3.16
CA VAL A 227 -41.65 -10.50 -2.69
C VAL A 227 -41.25 -9.88 -1.37
N THR A 228 -41.07 -10.71 -0.34
CA THR A 228 -40.59 -10.31 0.98
C THR A 228 -39.35 -11.11 1.36
N LEU A 229 -38.27 -10.42 1.74
CA LEU A 229 -37.02 -11.03 2.22
C LEU A 229 -36.97 -10.96 3.75
N TYR A 230 -36.52 -12.03 4.39
CA TYR A 230 -36.45 -12.15 5.84
C TYR A 230 -35.04 -12.46 6.33
N THR A 231 -34.77 -12.19 7.60
CA THR A 231 -33.51 -12.53 8.27
C THR A 231 -33.36 -14.03 8.47
N ASP A 232 -34.45 -14.76 8.74
CA ASP A 232 -34.46 -16.20 8.98
C ASP A 232 -35.82 -16.83 8.62
N SER A 233 -35.87 -18.15 8.56
CA SER A 233 -37.04 -18.95 8.23
C SER A 233 -38.13 -18.89 9.31
N THR A 234 -37.74 -18.63 10.56
CA THR A 234 -38.67 -18.51 11.70
C THR A 234 -39.51 -17.24 11.57
N THR A 235 -38.86 -16.10 11.34
CA THR A 235 -39.52 -14.80 11.10
C THR A 235 -40.36 -14.80 9.84
N ARG A 236 -39.88 -15.43 8.74
CA ARG A 236 -40.70 -15.66 7.54
C ARG A 236 -41.98 -16.44 7.86
N SER A 237 -41.87 -17.51 8.64
CA SER A 237 -43.02 -18.36 9.00
C SER A 237 -44.01 -17.61 9.90
N ALA A 238 -43.51 -16.78 10.81
CA ALA A 238 -44.33 -15.90 11.66
C ALA A 238 -45.09 -14.83 10.86
N ASP A 239 -44.54 -14.37 9.71
CA ASP A 239 -45.16 -13.39 8.82
C ASP A 239 -46.05 -14.00 7.71
N SER A 240 -46.36 -15.30 7.81
CA SER A 240 -47.10 -16.03 6.76
C SER A 240 -48.49 -15.47 6.45
N SER A 241 -49.17 -14.87 7.45
CA SER A 241 -50.55 -14.37 7.33
C SER A 241 -50.66 -12.87 7.04
N ARG A 242 -49.54 -12.12 6.98
CA ARG A 242 -49.58 -10.67 6.77
C ARG A 242 -50.14 -10.34 5.37
N SER A 243 -51.01 -9.34 5.31
CA SER A 243 -51.50 -8.75 4.06
C SER A 243 -50.46 -7.81 3.46
N GLN A 244 -50.42 -7.70 2.13
CA GLN A 244 -49.55 -6.76 1.40
C GLN A 244 -49.82 -5.27 1.74
N THR A 245 -50.93 -4.96 2.40
CA THR A 245 -51.33 -3.60 2.81
C THR A 245 -50.95 -3.27 4.25
N THR A 246 -50.30 -4.19 4.95
CA THR A 246 -49.97 -4.04 6.37
C THR A 246 -48.46 -3.97 6.51
N ASP A 247 -47.97 -2.88 7.10
CA ASP A 247 -46.55 -2.70 7.35
C ASP A 247 -46.02 -3.77 8.32
N PRO A 248 -44.77 -4.23 8.14
CA PRO A 248 -44.14 -5.15 9.07
C PRO A 248 -43.90 -4.49 10.43
N LEU A 249 -44.17 -5.22 11.52
CA LEU A 249 -43.87 -4.74 12.87
C LEU A 249 -42.35 -4.59 13.09
N PRO A 250 -41.90 -3.67 13.97
CA PRO A 250 -40.50 -3.62 14.39
C PRO A 250 -40.05 -4.99 14.93
N GLY A 251 -38.91 -5.49 14.45
CA GLY A 251 -38.38 -6.79 14.85
C GLY A 251 -39.04 -8.00 14.17
N SER A 252 -39.91 -7.81 13.17
CA SER A 252 -40.53 -8.88 12.38
C SER A 252 -39.56 -9.71 11.53
N GLY A 253 -38.29 -9.31 11.42
CA GLY A 253 -37.30 -9.96 10.58
C GLY A 253 -37.39 -9.61 9.09
N VAL A 254 -38.31 -8.74 8.66
CA VAL A 254 -38.39 -8.29 7.25
C VAL A 254 -37.20 -7.37 6.92
N ILE A 255 -36.45 -7.71 5.88
CA ILE A 255 -35.30 -6.93 5.36
C ILE A 255 -35.75 -5.94 4.29
N ALA A 256 -36.59 -6.40 3.38
CA ALA A 256 -37.14 -5.62 2.28
C ALA A 256 -38.39 -6.31 1.72
N GLU A 257 -39.32 -5.52 1.19
CA GLU A 257 -40.41 -6.03 0.37
C GLU A 257 -40.67 -5.16 -0.86
N VAL A 258 -41.12 -5.80 -1.93
CA VAL A 258 -41.51 -5.12 -3.17
C VAL A 258 -42.78 -5.74 -3.73
N ILE A 259 -43.64 -4.89 -4.27
CA ILE A 259 -44.83 -5.30 -5.02
C ILE A 259 -44.60 -4.91 -6.47
N THR A 260 -44.84 -5.87 -7.36
CA THR A 260 -44.65 -5.70 -8.79
C THR A 260 -45.95 -5.96 -9.55
N THR A 261 -46.19 -5.19 -10.62
CA THR A 261 -47.40 -5.29 -11.45
C THR A 261 -47.16 -6.02 -12.77
N GLY A 262 -45.93 -6.50 -12.99
CA GLY A 262 -45.51 -7.27 -14.15
C GLY A 262 -44.05 -7.70 -13.98
N ALA A 263 -43.41 -8.13 -15.07
CA ALA A 263 -41.96 -8.33 -15.07
C ALA A 263 -41.27 -6.97 -14.91
N GLN A 264 -40.62 -6.74 -13.78
CA GLN A 264 -40.01 -5.43 -13.49
C GLN A 264 -38.87 -5.56 -12.49
N THR A 265 -38.02 -4.54 -12.46
CA THR A 265 -36.92 -4.39 -11.50
C THR A 265 -37.21 -3.20 -10.60
N ILE A 266 -37.23 -3.44 -9.29
CA ILE A 266 -37.31 -2.39 -8.27
C ILE A 266 -35.89 -2.12 -7.73
N LEU A 267 -35.48 -0.85 -7.77
CA LEU A 267 -34.22 -0.36 -7.22
C LEU A 267 -34.40 0.05 -5.75
N MET A 268 -33.44 -0.29 -4.90
CA MET A 268 -33.42 0.16 -3.50
C MET A 268 -32.56 1.42 -3.38
N THR A 269 -33.15 2.56 -2.98
CA THR A 269 -32.44 3.85 -2.81
C THR A 269 -32.73 4.50 -1.45
N PRO A 270 -31.75 4.53 -0.51
CA PRO A 270 -30.47 3.83 -0.57
C PRO A 270 -30.66 2.30 -0.55
N SER A 271 -29.60 1.55 -0.82
CA SER A 271 -29.61 0.08 -0.70
C SER A 271 -30.03 -0.37 0.70
N SER A 272 -30.64 -1.54 0.82
CA SER A 272 -30.90 -2.17 2.13
C SER A 272 -29.71 -3.06 2.54
N LEU A 273 -29.46 -3.18 3.84
CA LEU A 273 -28.53 -4.17 4.39
C LEU A 273 -29.35 -5.40 4.81
N GLY A 274 -28.96 -6.56 4.33
CA GLY A 274 -29.54 -7.84 4.70
C GLY A 274 -28.51 -8.76 5.34
N PHE A 275 -28.97 -9.63 6.22
CA PHE A 275 -28.15 -10.66 6.85
C PHE A 275 -28.99 -11.91 7.13
N ASN A 276 -28.33 -13.06 7.20
CA ASN A 276 -28.91 -14.34 7.58
C ASN A 276 -28.76 -14.50 9.10
N ASN A 277 -29.87 -14.75 9.79
CA ASN A 277 -29.98 -14.93 11.23
C ASN A 277 -30.40 -16.36 11.59
N GLU A 278 -30.18 -17.32 10.70
CA GLU A 278 -30.39 -18.73 11.01
C GLU A 278 -29.39 -19.21 12.07
N SER A 279 -29.73 -20.30 12.76
CA SER A 279 -28.84 -20.95 13.73
C SER A 279 -28.63 -22.41 13.35
N PRO A 280 -27.49 -22.79 12.72
CA PRO A 280 -26.33 -21.95 12.40
C PRO A 280 -26.57 -21.01 11.20
N VAL A 281 -25.79 -19.92 11.12
CA VAL A 281 -25.86 -18.95 10.02
C VAL A 281 -25.54 -19.64 8.69
N THR A 282 -26.37 -19.40 7.68
CA THR A 282 -26.25 -19.97 6.33
C THR A 282 -26.12 -18.87 5.26
N THR A 283 -25.96 -19.28 4.00
CA THR A 283 -26.02 -18.37 2.84
C THR A 283 -27.43 -18.22 2.26
N THR A 284 -28.44 -18.81 2.89
CA THR A 284 -29.83 -18.71 2.41
C THR A 284 -30.39 -17.33 2.71
N ILE A 285 -31.13 -16.76 1.76
CA ILE A 285 -31.98 -15.58 1.94
C ILE A 285 -33.43 -16.08 1.93
N PRO A 286 -34.05 -16.26 3.12
CA PRO A 286 -35.44 -16.69 3.22
C PRO A 286 -36.35 -15.66 2.55
N THR A 287 -37.09 -16.11 1.54
CA THR A 287 -37.97 -15.26 0.74
C THR A 287 -39.38 -15.82 0.77
N LYS A 288 -40.40 -14.96 0.83
CA LYS A 288 -41.80 -15.31 0.55
C LYS A 288 -42.18 -14.64 -0.77
N VAL A 289 -42.80 -15.40 -1.66
CA VAL A 289 -43.27 -14.90 -2.95
C VAL A 289 -44.77 -15.15 -3.06
N VAL A 290 -45.54 -14.11 -3.35
CA VAL A 290 -46.97 -14.21 -3.68
C VAL A 290 -47.15 -13.89 -5.16
N ASN A 291 -47.80 -14.77 -5.91
CA ASN A 291 -48.09 -14.53 -7.32
C ASN A 291 -49.27 -13.54 -7.46
N LEU A 292 -49.06 -12.45 -8.19
CA LEU A 292 -50.07 -11.42 -8.47
C LEU A 292 -50.36 -11.26 -9.97
N SER A 293 -49.91 -12.21 -10.80
CA SER A 293 -49.96 -12.11 -12.27
C SER A 293 -51.34 -12.29 -12.89
N GLY A 294 -52.36 -12.61 -12.10
CA GLY A 294 -53.71 -12.90 -12.58
C GLY A 294 -53.89 -14.32 -13.15
N SER A 295 -52.83 -15.13 -13.18
CA SER A 295 -52.86 -16.51 -13.71
C SER A 295 -51.94 -17.45 -12.92
N THR A 296 -52.07 -18.76 -13.11
CA THR A 296 -51.13 -19.73 -12.55
C THR A 296 -49.81 -19.70 -13.33
N THR A 297 -48.71 -19.34 -12.66
CA THR A 297 -47.37 -19.24 -13.27
C THR A 297 -46.28 -19.49 -12.25
N THR A 298 -45.06 -19.80 -12.72
CA THR A 298 -43.86 -19.70 -11.89
C THR A 298 -43.40 -18.24 -11.80
N ILE A 299 -42.80 -17.86 -10.67
CA ILE A 299 -42.21 -16.55 -10.45
C ILE A 299 -40.72 -16.74 -10.19
N THR A 300 -39.89 -16.17 -11.06
CA THR A 300 -38.45 -16.05 -10.82
C THR A 300 -38.16 -14.72 -10.15
N VAL A 301 -37.47 -14.78 -9.02
CA VAL A 301 -36.97 -13.62 -8.28
C VAL A 301 -35.46 -13.55 -8.43
N THR A 302 -34.96 -12.44 -8.96
CA THR A 302 -33.52 -12.17 -9.08
C THR A 302 -33.15 -10.99 -8.19
N LEU A 303 -32.23 -11.24 -7.27
CA LEU A 303 -31.67 -10.26 -6.35
C LEU A 303 -30.31 -9.81 -6.87
N THR A 304 -30.03 -8.51 -6.87
CA THR A 304 -28.67 -7.98 -7.08
C THR A 304 -28.06 -7.61 -5.74
N LEU A 305 -26.98 -8.27 -5.36
CA LEU A 305 -26.35 -8.16 -4.04
C LEU A 305 -24.88 -7.75 -4.14
N THR A 306 -24.30 -7.25 -3.05
CA THR A 306 -22.85 -7.26 -2.80
C THR A 306 -22.58 -7.98 -1.48
N GLN A 307 -21.67 -8.96 -1.48
CA GLN A 307 -21.29 -9.68 -0.26
C GLN A 307 -20.56 -8.74 0.71
N LEU A 308 -20.90 -8.79 2.00
CA LEU A 308 -20.28 -7.97 3.05
C LEU A 308 -19.52 -8.80 4.10
N GLU A 309 -19.86 -10.08 4.23
CA GLU A 309 -19.19 -11.03 5.13
C GLU A 309 -18.63 -12.19 4.30
N ILE A 310 -17.35 -12.51 4.49
CA ILE A 310 -16.58 -13.54 3.77
C ILE A 310 -16.32 -14.72 4.69
#